data_AF-A0A378Y190-F1
#
_entry.id   AF-A0A378Y190-F1
#
_cell.length_a   1.000
_cell.length_b   1.000
_cell.length_c   1.000
_cell.angle_alpha   90.00
_cell.angle_beta   90.00
_cell.angle_gamma   90.00
#
_symmetry.space_group_name_H-M   'P 1'
#
loop_
_entity.id
_entity.type
_entity.pdbx_description
1 polymer ?
#
loop_
_entity_poly.entity_id
_entity_poly.type
_entity_poly.pdbx_seq_one_letter_code
_entity_poly.pdbx_strand_id
1 'polypeptide(L)' 'MDTYMIVVDGKVKEEIETAGRSKEAMSFVLIDRFYHWSIFSANVNIYSSLTGSEYHYV' A
#
# COMPACT_ATOMS: atom_id res chain seq x y z
N MET A 1 2.48 15.69 -2.21
CA MET A 1 2.49 14.70 -1.11
C MET A 1 2.36 13.34 -1.75
N ASP A 2 3.13 12.35 -1.31
CA ASP A 2 3.07 11.00 -1.88
C ASP A 2 1.89 10.22 -1.27
N THR A 3 1.19 9.47 -2.10
CA THR A 3 0.01 8.68 -1.71
C THR A 3 0.23 7.25 -2.17
N TYR A 4 -0.07 6.31 -1.29
CA TYR A 4 -0.01 4.88 -1.59
C TYR A 4 -1.41 4.34 -1.82
N MET A 5 -1.62 3.61 -2.91
CA MET A 5 -2.89 2.97 -3.24
C MET A 5 -2.79 1.48 -2.96
N ILE A 6 -3.72 0.95 -2.17
CA ILE A 6 -3.86 -0.48 -1.92
C ILE A 6 -4.89 -1.03 -2.90
N VAL A 7 -4.43 -1.90 -3.79
CA VAL A 7 -5.23 -2.53 -4.83
C VAL A 7 -5.42 -3.99 -4.47
N VAL A 8 -6.67 -4.39 -4.29
CA VAL A 8 -7.04 -5.78 -3.96
C VAL A 8 -7.93 -6.31 -5.08
N ASP A 9 -7.54 -7.42 -5.69
CA ASP A 9 -8.22 -8.02 -6.84
C ASP A 9 -8.47 -7.02 -7.98
N GLY A 10 -7.47 -6.18 -8.26
CA GLY A 10 -7.51 -5.18 -9.33
C GLY A 10 -8.38 -3.95 -9.03
N LYS A 11 -8.87 -3.78 -7.80
CA LYS A 11 -9.63 -2.59 -7.39
C LYS A 11 -8.92 -1.84 -6.27
N VAL A 12 -8.84 -0.52 -6.39
CA VAL A 12 -8.37 0.35 -5.29
C VAL A 12 -9.35 0.20 -4.12
N LYS A 13 -8.83 -0.20 -2.96
CA LYS A 13 -9.58 -0.34 -1.70
C LYS A 13 -9.30 0.79 -0.73
N GLU A 14 -8.06 1.26 -0.68
CA GLU A 14 -7.61 2.25 0.28
C GLU A 14 -6.53 3.13 -0.35
N GLU A 15 -6.54 4.42 -0.01
CA GLU A 15 -5.51 5.39 -0.38
C GLU A 15 -4.93 5.99 0.91
N ILE A 16 -3.61 5.94 1.04
CA ILE A 16 -2.88 6.32 2.25
C ILE A 16 -1.89 7.42 1.91
N GLU A 17 -2.19 8.62 2.39
CA GLU A 17 -1.28 9.75 2.26
C GLU A 17 -0.10 9.62 3.23
N THR A 18 1.08 10.03 2.78
CA THR A 18 2.28 10.11 3.64
C THR A 18 2.07 11.05 4.82
N ALA A 19 1.34 12.16 4.65
CA ALA A 19 1.04 13.15 5.69
C ALA A 19 2.25 13.56 6.57
N GLY A 20 3.45 13.66 5.98
CA GLY A 20 4.68 14.00 6.69
C GLY A 20 5.36 12.86 7.47
N ARG A 21 4.86 11.63 7.37
CA ARG A 21 5.49 10.42 7.94
C ARG A 21 6.79 10.09 7.21
N SER A 22 7.77 9.55 7.94
CA SER A 22 9.00 9.03 7.34
C SER A 22 8.71 7.79 6.48
N LYS A 23 9.64 7.45 5.59
CA LYS A 23 9.55 6.24 4.75
C LYS A 23 9.44 4.96 5.59
N GLU A 24 10.16 4.88 6.71
CA GLU A 24 10.07 3.73 7.63
C GLU A 24 8.71 3.62 8.30
N ALA A 25 8.17 4.73 8.82
CA ALA A 25 6.83 4.73 9.39
C ALA A 25 5.78 4.30 8.36
N MET A 26 5.93 4.75 7.11
CA MET A 26 5.06 4.30 6.02
C MET A 26 5.20 2.82 5.74
N SER A 27 6.42 2.25 5.74
CA SER A 27 6.57 0.82 5.51
C SER A 27 5.84 -0.05 6.53
N PHE A 28 5.79 0.33 7.81
CA PHE A 28 4.99 -0.40 8.81
C PHE A 28 3.50 -0.32 8.54
N VAL A 29 2.99 0.86 8.16
CA VAL A 29 1.57 1.05 7.81
C VAL A 29 1.19 0.22 6.59
N LEU A 30 2.04 0.22 5.56
CA LEU A 30 1.79 -0.52 4.32
C LEU A 30 1.85 -2.04 4.56
N ILE A 31 2.77 -2.53 5.40
CA ILE A 31 2.85 -3.94 5.78
C ILE A 31 1.60 -4.37 6.56
N ASP A 32 1.18 -3.58 7.56
CA ASP A 32 -0.04 -3.86 8.33
C ASP A 32 -1.25 -4.01 7.41
N ARG A 33 -1.41 -3.07 6.49
CA ARG A 33 -2.51 -3.08 5.53
C ARG A 33 -2.43 -4.20 4.51
N PHE A 34 -1.22 -4.51 4.03
CA PHE A 34 -1.00 -5.67 3.18
C PHE A 34 -1.52 -6.94 3.86
N TYR A 35 -1.11 -7.19 5.11
CA TYR A 35 -1.56 -8.37 5.86
C TYR A 35 -3.06 -8.35 6.16
N HIS A 36 -3.64 -7.18 6.44
CA HIS A 36 -5.08 -7.04 6.64
C HIS A 36 -5.86 -7.59 5.44
N TRP A 37 -5.44 -7.23 4.22
CA TRP A 37 -6.12 -7.66 2.99
C TRP A 37 -5.68 -9.04 2.51
N SER A 38 -4.44 -9.46 2.77
CA SER A 38 -3.90 -10.74 2.32
C SER A 38 -4.62 -11.94 2.94
N ILE A 39 -5.28 -11.75 4.09
CA ILE A 39 -6.14 -12.76 4.73
C ILE A 39 -7.38 -13.07 3.88
N PHE A 40 -7.88 -12.07 3.14
CA PHE A 40 -9.14 -12.18 2.39
C PHE A 40 -8.94 -12.32 0.88
N SER A 41 -7.75 -12.00 0.36
CA SER A 41 -7.43 -12.05 -1.07
C SER A 41 -5.97 -12.43 -1.30
N ALA A 42 -5.72 -13.22 -2.35
CA ALA A 42 -4.37 -13.60 -2.75
C ALA A 42 -3.65 -12.48 -3.52
N ASN A 43 -4.38 -11.49 -4.04
CA ASN A 43 -3.82 -10.45 -4.91
C ASN A 43 -3.95 -9.08 -4.26
N VAL A 44 -2.96 -8.72 -3.45
CA VAL A 44 -2.84 -7.41 -2.81
C VAL A 44 -1.60 -6.72 -3.35
N ASN A 45 -1.79 -5.62 -4.07
CA ASN A 45 -0.72 -4.82 -4.65
C ASN A 45 -0.75 -3.42 -4.04
N ILE A 46 0.42 -2.83 -3.82
CA ILE A 46 0.55 -1.48 -3.27
C ILE A 46 1.30 -0.62 -4.28
N TYR A 47 0.73 0.53 -4.64
CA TYR A 47 1.31 1.43 -5.63
C TYR A 47 1.63 2.79 -5.01
N SER A 48 2.81 3.34 -5.30
CA SER A 48 3.09 4.77 -5.01
C SER A 48 2.58 5.61 -6.17
N SER A 49 1.74 6.60 -5.87
CA SER A 49 1.26 7.60 -6.85
C SER A 49 2.38 8.51 -7.36
N LEU A 50 3.46 8.70 -6.58
CA LEU A 50 4.59 9.55 -6.97
C LEU A 50 5.49 8.88 -8.01
N THR A 51 5.77 7.58 -7.85
CA THR A 51 6.72 6.87 -8.72
C THR A 51 6.04 5.92 -9.71
N GLY A 52 4.76 5.63 -9.52
CA GLY A 52 4.04 4.59 -10.27
C GLY A 52 4.55 3.17 -10.00
N SER A 53 5.43 3.00 -9.01
CA SER A 53 6.07 1.72 -8.70
C SER A 53 5.17 0.84 -7.85
N GLU A 54 5.16 -0.45 -8.17
CA GLU A 54 4.52 -1.49 -7.38
C GLU A 54 5.45 -1.98 -6.28
N TYR A 55 4.93 -2.05 -5.06
CA TYR A 55 5.59 -2.61 -3.90
C TYR A 55 5.10 -4.04 -3.70
N HIS A 56 6.02 -4.99 -3.90
CA HIS A 56 5.79 -6.39 -3.59
C HIS A 56 6.36 -6.70 -2.21
N TYR A 57 5.49 -7.14 -1.30
CA TYR A 57 5.91 -7.74 -0.04
C TYR A 57 5.98 -9.25 -0.26
N VAL A 58 7.19 -9.80 -0.22
CA VAL A 58 7.49 -11.24 -0.37
C VAL A 58 7.52 -11.90 1.01
#